data_AF-A0A6G8S531-F1
#
_entry.id   AF-A0A6G8S531-F1
#
_cell.length_a   1.000
_cell.length_b   1.000
_cell.length_c   1.000
_cell.angle_alpha   90.00
_cell.angle_beta   90.00
_cell.angle_gamma   90.00
#
_symmetry.space_group_name_H-M   'P 1'
#
loop_
_entity.id
_entity.type
_entity.pdbx_description
1 polymer ?
#
loop_
_entity_poly.entity_id
_entity_poly.type
_entity_poly.pdbx_seq_one_letter_code
_entity_poly.pdbx_strand_id
1 'polypeptide(L)'
;MSHFVVINKETLDKQIVNTEHLVAQPGTIIHAKFVREDVLEFIQEGNHLIIKLKNGEVIQIENYFVENPEGQDTDLVLDDNVCNFVKLNFKDGIAGFEELTGLEVLLPNAPSNFLTALPWIAGGAAIIGGTIAIAEHDSSKDAPPEAPIVTIDPVVPDVGDQTTLTGTVDNPNADVTVNVGGEDYPVIINPEPNEEGTYDWTVDVPTADLPPNGKIPTEATVTDPETGLTSKPGKDEAPQAPKPPVVTIDPVIPSDEEKTTVTGTVDNPNADVTVNVGGQDVPVKVNPEPNEEGTYDWTVEVPTADLPPNGKIPTEATLTDPETGLTSKPGKDEAPQPPKAPVVTIDPVIPSDEEKTTVTGTVDNPNADVIVNVGGQDIPVKVNPEPNEEGTYDWTVEVPTADLPLNGKIPTEAMVTDPETGLTSKPGKDEAPLSPKGTITVEVDTDGAITGTTTDVEPGEPVVLTITGQDKNGAPVEATVETTVNTDGSYTAQVPTEFADGELTVVATTEDRNGTVISDTDDLLKTDTDQDPATPEQGGLDRTPGTITVDVDTKGQITGQTTDVEPNSTVTLTITGQDKNGAPVEATVNHSQYRWQLYSTSTY
;
A
#
# COMPACT_ATOMS: atom_id res chain seq x y z
N MET A 1 19.50 -25.85 71.85
CA MET A 1 19.11 -24.58 72.48
C MET A 1 17.60 -24.46 72.42
N SER A 2 16.99 -24.91 73.50
CA SER A 2 15.55 -24.97 73.69
C SER A 2 14.94 -23.56 73.74
N HIS A 3 13.81 -23.40 73.04
CA HIS A 3 13.03 -22.17 73.00
C HIS A 3 11.89 -22.25 74.01
N PHE A 4 11.82 -21.29 74.93
CA PHE A 4 10.73 -21.14 75.89
C PHE A 4 9.99 -19.83 75.65
N VAL A 5 8.68 -19.87 75.80
CA VAL A 5 7.85 -18.68 75.98
C VAL A 5 7.40 -18.65 77.43
N VAL A 6 7.87 -17.67 78.19
CA VAL A 6 7.50 -17.47 79.59
C VAL A 6 6.43 -16.38 79.67
N ILE A 7 5.35 -16.70 80.38
CA ILE A 7 4.14 -15.88 80.45
C ILE A 7 3.84 -15.62 81.91
N ASN A 8 3.73 -14.36 82.29
CA ASN A 8 3.21 -14.01 83.61
C ASN A 8 1.68 -14.15 83.62
N LYS A 9 1.12 -14.98 84.51
CA LYS A 9 -0.32 -15.26 84.56
C LYS A 9 -1.17 -14.04 84.97
N GLU A 10 -0.57 -13.05 85.64
CA GLU A 10 -1.26 -11.83 86.10
C GLU A 10 -1.12 -10.68 85.11
N THR A 11 0.12 -10.37 84.69
CA THR A 11 0.37 -9.23 83.79
C THR A 11 0.14 -9.56 82.34
N LEU A 12 0.15 -10.86 81.99
CA LEU A 12 0.10 -11.34 80.61
C LEU A 12 1.34 -10.89 79.80
N ASP A 13 2.42 -10.51 80.48
CA ASP A 13 3.67 -10.21 79.80
C ASP A 13 4.31 -11.50 79.27
N LYS A 14 4.81 -11.41 78.04
CA LYS A 14 5.50 -12.50 77.33
C LYS A 14 6.98 -12.23 77.26
N GLN A 15 7.76 -13.28 77.45
CA GLN A 15 9.17 -13.26 77.17
C GLN A 15 9.59 -14.53 76.44
N ILE A 16 10.27 -14.36 75.30
CA ILE A 16 10.92 -15.46 74.60
C ILE A 16 12.33 -15.62 75.16
N VAL A 17 12.66 -16.83 75.58
CA VAL A 17 13.94 -17.15 76.22
C VAL A 17 14.53 -18.40 75.58
N ASN A 18 15.75 -18.26 75.05
CA ASN A 18 16.49 -19.35 74.43
C ASN A 18 17.65 -19.73 75.36
N THR A 19 17.48 -20.79 76.13
CA THR A 19 18.44 -21.19 77.17
C THR A 19 18.29 -22.67 77.51
N GLU A 20 19.36 -23.31 77.96
CA GLU A 20 19.31 -24.65 78.58
C GLU A 20 19.11 -24.56 80.11
N HIS A 21 19.26 -23.35 80.67
CA HIS A 21 19.06 -23.06 82.09
C HIS A 21 18.07 -21.89 82.26
N LEU A 22 16.87 -22.19 82.76
CA LEU A 22 15.80 -21.22 82.96
C LEU A 22 15.49 -21.07 84.45
N VAL A 23 15.35 -19.84 84.96
CA VAL A 23 14.93 -19.60 86.34
C VAL A 23 13.43 -19.32 86.36
N ALA A 24 12.65 -20.26 86.90
CA ALA A 24 11.20 -20.11 87.01
C ALA A 24 10.83 -19.06 88.07
N GLN A 25 9.82 -18.26 87.74
CA GLN A 25 9.14 -17.38 88.68
C GLN A 25 7.75 -17.97 88.95
N PRO A 26 7.33 -18.16 90.21
CA PRO A 26 6.00 -18.68 90.51
C PRO A 26 4.90 -17.80 89.91
N GLY A 27 3.77 -18.39 89.51
CA GLY A 27 2.70 -17.65 88.82
C GLY A 27 2.98 -17.40 87.33
N THR A 28 3.87 -18.19 86.72
CA THR A 28 4.14 -18.15 85.28
C THR A 28 3.71 -19.43 84.57
N ILE A 29 3.44 -19.31 83.27
CA ILE A 29 3.37 -20.44 82.34
C ILE A 29 4.68 -20.44 81.56
N ILE A 30 5.40 -21.56 81.61
CA ILE A 30 6.57 -21.83 80.77
C ILE A 30 6.07 -22.74 79.66
N HIS A 31 5.92 -22.19 78.47
CA HIS A 31 5.62 -22.96 77.27
C HIS A 31 6.92 -23.34 76.58
N ALA A 32 7.25 -24.62 76.61
CA ALA A 32 8.40 -25.17 75.91
C ALA A 32 8.02 -25.60 74.50
N LYS A 33 8.78 -25.11 73.51
CA LYS A 33 8.54 -25.37 72.08
C LYS A 33 9.15 -26.69 71.63
N PHE A 34 8.79 -27.75 72.33
CA PHE A 34 9.08 -29.14 71.98
C PHE A 34 7.96 -30.04 72.48
N VAL A 35 7.77 -31.19 71.84
CA VAL A 35 6.70 -32.12 72.17
C VAL A 35 7.10 -33.08 73.27
N ARG A 36 6.13 -33.60 74.03
CA ARG A 36 6.42 -34.59 75.09
C ARG A 36 7.13 -35.84 74.57
N GLU A 37 6.91 -36.22 73.30
CA GLU A 37 7.57 -37.36 72.67
C GLU A 37 9.07 -37.15 72.48
N ASP A 38 9.56 -35.91 72.47
CA ASP A 38 11.00 -35.61 72.40
C ASP A 38 11.68 -35.72 73.76
N VAL A 39 10.91 -35.79 74.84
CA VAL A 39 11.43 -35.93 76.19
C VAL A 39 11.77 -37.39 76.47
N LEU A 40 13.00 -37.62 76.92
CA LEU A 40 13.47 -38.91 77.41
C LEU A 40 13.00 -39.15 78.85
N GLU A 41 13.21 -38.17 79.73
CA GLU A 41 12.82 -38.25 81.14
C GLU A 41 12.70 -36.87 81.81
N PHE A 42 11.78 -36.76 82.78
CA PHE A 42 11.67 -35.65 83.72
C PHE A 42 12.22 -36.09 85.08
N ILE A 43 13.09 -35.27 85.67
CA ILE A 43 13.71 -35.55 86.96
C ILE A 43 13.50 -34.36 87.88
N GLN A 44 12.99 -34.61 89.08
CA GLN A 44 12.97 -33.63 90.14
C GLN A 44 14.28 -33.68 90.93
N GLU A 45 15.03 -32.57 90.93
CA GLU A 45 16.23 -32.39 91.73
C GLU A 45 16.03 -31.23 92.71
N GLY A 46 15.59 -31.56 93.93
CA GLY A 46 15.20 -30.55 94.92
C GLY A 46 14.01 -29.72 94.42
N ASN A 47 14.22 -28.40 94.29
CA ASN A 47 13.21 -27.46 93.77
C ASN A 47 13.31 -27.26 92.25
N HIS A 48 14.19 -27.98 91.57
CA HIS A 48 14.45 -27.83 90.13
C HIS A 48 13.85 -28.98 89.35
N LEU A 49 13.40 -28.68 88.13
CA LEU A 49 13.00 -29.69 87.16
C LEU A 49 14.10 -29.83 86.11
N ILE A 50 14.62 -31.04 85.95
CA ILE A 50 15.55 -31.39 84.87
C ILE A 50 14.78 -32.15 83.79
N ILE A 51 14.90 -31.71 82.55
CA ILE A 51 14.27 -32.33 81.38
C ILE A 51 15.40 -32.82 80.49
N LYS A 52 15.49 -34.13 80.27
CA LYS A 52 16.43 -34.71 79.30
C LYS A 52 15.68 -35.01 78.02
N LEU A 53 16.15 -34.46 76.90
CA LEU A 53 15.58 -34.73 75.59
C LEU A 53 16.28 -35.91 74.91
N LYS A 54 15.58 -36.60 74.01
CA LYS A 54 16.10 -37.75 73.25
C LYS A 54 17.27 -37.38 72.33
N ASN A 55 17.39 -36.10 71.96
CA ASN A 55 18.51 -35.57 71.18
C ASN A 55 19.79 -35.36 72.02
N GLY A 56 19.73 -35.55 73.35
CA GLY A 56 20.85 -35.40 74.28
C GLY A 56 20.93 -34.04 74.99
N GLU A 57 20.07 -33.08 74.67
CA GLU A 57 19.97 -31.79 75.38
C GLU A 57 19.41 -31.99 76.80
N VAL A 58 19.97 -31.28 77.78
CA VAL A 58 19.55 -31.33 79.19
C VAL A 58 19.18 -29.92 79.62
N ILE A 59 17.89 -29.74 79.90
CA ILE A 59 17.33 -28.47 80.32
C ILE A 59 17.17 -28.51 81.84
N GLN A 60 17.57 -27.44 82.52
CA GLN A 60 17.27 -27.23 83.93
C GLN A 60 16.36 -26.02 84.10
N ILE A 61 15.18 -26.25 84.68
CA ILE A 61 14.28 -25.20 85.14
C ILE A 61 14.46 -25.06 86.65
N GLU A 62 15.22 -24.04 87.05
CA GLU A 62 15.45 -23.69 88.44
C GLU A 62 14.14 -23.19 89.08
N ASN A 63 13.94 -23.52 90.36
CA ASN A 63 12.76 -23.18 91.17
C ASN A 63 11.38 -23.58 90.59
N TYR A 64 11.31 -24.53 89.67
CA TYR A 64 10.04 -25.00 89.09
C TYR A 64 9.01 -25.40 90.15
N PHE A 65 9.45 -26.08 91.21
CA PHE A 65 8.58 -26.59 92.28
C PHE A 65 8.38 -25.60 93.45
N VAL A 66 8.69 -24.31 93.25
CA VAL A 66 8.49 -23.27 94.27
C VAL A 66 7.16 -22.56 94.04
N GLU A 67 6.35 -22.45 95.09
CA GLU A 67 5.10 -21.68 95.08
C GLU A 67 5.29 -20.30 95.71
N ASN A 68 4.49 -19.31 95.27
CA ASN A 68 4.42 -18.02 95.96
C ASN A 68 3.53 -18.11 97.24
N PRO A 69 3.52 -17.08 98.11
CA PRO A 69 2.70 -17.07 99.33
C PRO A 69 1.19 -17.18 99.10
N GLU A 70 0.74 -16.98 97.87
CA GLU A 70 -0.67 -17.08 97.43
C GLU A 70 -1.00 -18.48 96.88
N GLY A 71 -0.04 -19.40 96.90
CA GLY A 71 -0.19 -20.79 96.47
C GLY A 71 -0.16 -20.98 94.95
N GLN A 72 0.34 -20.01 94.19
CA GLN A 72 0.52 -20.15 92.74
C GLN A 72 1.85 -20.83 92.42
N ASP A 73 1.78 -21.84 91.56
CA ASP A 73 2.90 -22.58 91.01
C ASP A 73 3.28 -22.11 89.60
N THR A 74 4.38 -22.66 89.10
CA THR A 74 4.80 -22.54 87.70
C THR A 74 4.19 -23.70 86.90
N ASP A 75 3.56 -23.39 85.78
CA ASP A 75 3.05 -24.42 84.85
C ASP A 75 4.03 -24.63 83.70
N LEU A 76 4.57 -25.85 83.55
CA LEU A 76 5.26 -26.24 82.32
C LEU A 76 4.24 -26.81 81.33
N VAL A 77 4.17 -26.20 80.16
CA VAL A 77 3.35 -26.65 79.05
C VAL A 77 4.26 -27.03 77.90
N LEU A 78 3.97 -28.16 77.28
CA LEU A 78 4.63 -28.67 76.09
C LEU A 78 3.65 -28.60 74.92
N ASP A 79 4.19 -28.52 73.72
CA ASP A 79 3.41 -28.82 72.53
C ASP A 79 3.01 -30.31 72.57
N ASP A 80 1.83 -30.63 72.05
CA ASP A 80 1.40 -32.01 71.90
C ASP A 80 0.92 -32.25 70.47
N ASN A 81 1.14 -33.47 69.99
CA ASN A 81 0.83 -33.82 68.61
C ASN A 81 -0.65 -34.21 68.42
N VAL A 82 -1.41 -34.36 69.51
CA VAL A 82 -2.82 -34.79 69.51
C VAL A 82 -3.74 -33.68 70.03
N CYS A 83 -3.30 -32.90 71.01
CA CYS A 83 -3.95 -31.66 71.45
C CYS A 83 -2.99 -30.50 71.25
N ASN A 84 -3.45 -29.26 71.10
CA ASN A 84 -2.53 -28.13 70.89
C ASN A 84 -1.48 -28.02 72.02
N PHE A 85 -1.87 -28.26 73.27
CA PHE A 85 -0.98 -28.13 74.43
C PHE A 85 -1.23 -29.22 75.48
N VAL A 86 -0.17 -29.64 76.18
CA VAL A 86 -0.26 -30.48 77.37
C VAL A 86 0.53 -29.87 78.54
N LYS A 87 -0.11 -29.78 79.70
CA LYS A 87 0.52 -29.35 80.95
C LYS A 87 1.17 -30.54 81.65
N LEU A 88 2.43 -30.39 82.07
CA LEU A 88 3.10 -31.35 82.92
C LEU A 88 2.45 -31.36 84.31
N ASN A 89 1.96 -32.54 84.71
CA ASN A 89 1.46 -32.80 86.05
C ASN A 89 2.41 -33.77 86.76
N PHE A 90 3.38 -33.23 87.49
CA PHE A 90 4.41 -34.01 88.15
C PHE A 90 4.01 -34.34 89.59
N LYS A 91 3.69 -35.61 89.88
CA LYS A 91 3.27 -36.08 91.20
C LYS A 91 4.01 -37.35 91.60
N ASP A 92 4.51 -37.37 92.84
CA ASP A 92 5.21 -38.51 93.44
C ASP A 92 6.37 -39.07 92.58
N GLY A 93 7.08 -38.19 91.85
CA GLY A 93 8.20 -38.57 90.99
C GLY A 93 7.79 -39.11 89.61
N ILE A 94 6.50 -39.05 89.26
CA ILE A 94 5.96 -39.50 87.98
C ILE A 94 5.43 -38.29 87.20
N ALA A 95 5.88 -38.16 85.95
CA ALA A 95 5.33 -37.19 85.00
C ALA A 95 4.01 -37.72 84.43
N GLY A 96 2.91 -37.05 84.75
CA GLY A 96 1.64 -37.14 84.03
C GLY A 96 1.41 -35.91 83.15
N PHE A 97 0.40 -35.97 82.28
CA PHE A 97 0.03 -34.85 81.41
C PHE A 97 -1.46 -34.58 81.48
N GLU A 98 -1.81 -33.30 81.48
CA GLU A 98 -3.17 -32.80 81.39
C GLU A 98 -3.33 -32.08 80.06
N GLU A 99 -4.28 -32.53 79.23
CA GLU A 99 -4.57 -31.92 77.94
C GLU A 99 -5.23 -30.55 78.12
N LEU A 100 -4.76 -29.58 77.34
CA LEU A 100 -5.28 -28.23 77.33
C LEU A 100 -5.81 -27.90 75.94
N THR A 101 -7.02 -27.33 75.89
CA THR A 101 -7.59 -26.81 74.64
C THR A 101 -6.92 -25.49 74.22
N GLY A 102 -6.25 -24.82 75.16
CA GLY A 102 -5.51 -23.58 74.96
C GLY A 102 -4.83 -23.13 76.27
N LEU A 103 -3.82 -22.26 76.17
CA LEU A 103 -3.08 -21.75 77.35
C LEU A 103 -3.95 -20.85 78.24
N GLU A 104 -5.04 -20.30 77.70
CA GLU A 104 -5.99 -19.44 78.41
C GLU A 104 -6.69 -20.16 79.58
N VAL A 105 -6.77 -21.49 79.56
CA VAL A 105 -7.32 -22.30 80.65
C VAL A 105 -6.45 -22.22 81.91
N LEU A 106 -5.16 -21.88 81.76
CA LEU A 106 -4.21 -21.71 82.88
C LEU A 106 -4.17 -20.28 83.43
N LEU A 107 -4.88 -19.34 82.81
CA LEU A 107 -4.99 -17.98 83.30
C LEU A 107 -6.09 -17.88 84.37
N PRO A 108 -5.94 -16.99 85.37
CA PRO A 108 -6.96 -16.80 86.40
C PRO A 108 -8.30 -16.34 85.79
N ASN A 109 -9.42 -16.73 86.42
CA ASN A 109 -10.78 -16.43 85.95
C ASN A 109 -11.00 -14.93 85.69
N ALA A 110 -10.96 -14.53 84.42
CA ALA A 110 -11.34 -13.20 83.97
C ALA A 110 -12.83 -13.19 83.54
N PRO A 111 -13.56 -12.05 83.66
CA PRO A 111 -14.95 -11.95 83.22
C PRO A 111 -15.07 -12.28 81.73
N SER A 112 -16.18 -12.90 81.34
CA SER A 112 -16.46 -13.58 80.07
C SER A 112 -16.28 -12.79 78.76
N ASN A 113 -15.81 -11.54 78.79
CA ASN A 113 -15.41 -10.75 77.63
C ASN A 113 -13.88 -10.65 77.46
N PHE A 114 -13.11 -11.43 78.22
CA PHE A 114 -11.65 -11.36 78.26
C PHE A 114 -10.95 -12.45 77.43
N LEU A 115 -11.70 -13.44 76.89
CA LEU A 115 -11.15 -14.60 76.17
C LEU A 115 -11.10 -14.44 74.64
N THR A 116 -11.63 -13.35 74.08
CA THR A 116 -11.58 -13.06 72.63
C THR A 116 -10.54 -12.02 72.24
N ALA A 117 -9.69 -11.60 73.19
CA ALA A 117 -8.81 -10.43 73.01
C ALA A 117 -7.41 -10.65 73.60
N LEU A 118 -6.87 -11.87 73.53
CA LEU A 118 -5.45 -12.12 73.77
C LEU A 118 -4.80 -12.59 72.46
N PRO A 119 -4.18 -11.68 71.70
CA PRO A 119 -3.77 -11.90 70.30
C PRO A 119 -2.51 -12.77 70.13
N TRP A 120 -2.24 -13.73 71.03
CA TRP A 120 -0.92 -14.34 71.13
C TRP A 120 -0.87 -15.77 71.66
N ILE A 121 -2.02 -16.43 71.82
CA ILE A 121 -2.12 -17.86 72.14
C ILE A 121 -2.75 -18.53 70.91
N ALA A 122 -1.91 -19.05 70.02
CA ALA A 122 -2.36 -19.84 68.88
C ALA A 122 -2.67 -21.26 69.37
N GLY A 123 -3.95 -21.53 69.63
CA GLY A 123 -4.49 -22.86 69.91
C GLY A 123 -5.97 -22.84 69.56
N GLY A 124 -6.30 -23.33 68.37
CA GLY A 124 -7.64 -23.19 67.80
C GLY A 124 -8.74 -23.82 68.64
N ALA A 125 -9.81 -23.05 68.90
CA ALA A 125 -11.20 -23.37 68.53
C ALA A 125 -12.16 -22.40 69.24
N ALA A 126 -12.77 -21.51 68.47
CA ALA A 126 -13.90 -20.72 68.92
C ALA A 126 -15.12 -21.64 69.14
N ILE A 127 -15.45 -22.01 70.39
CA ILE A 127 -16.79 -22.49 70.72
C ILE A 127 -17.23 -21.96 72.09
N ILE A 128 -18.02 -20.88 72.08
CA ILE A 128 -19.05 -20.68 73.12
C ILE A 128 -20.38 -20.44 72.42
N GLY A 129 -21.16 -21.52 72.37
CA GLY A 129 -22.51 -21.57 71.83
C GLY A 129 -23.30 -22.81 72.25
N GLY A 130 -23.14 -23.29 73.50
CA GLY A 130 -24.12 -24.12 74.23
C GLY A 130 -24.45 -25.53 73.74
N THR A 131 -23.96 -26.56 74.44
CA THR A 131 -24.75 -27.52 75.26
C THR A 131 -23.82 -28.64 75.75
N ILE A 132 -24.09 -29.09 76.97
CA ILE A 132 -23.40 -30.21 77.63
C ILE A 132 -23.82 -31.52 76.95
N ALA A 133 -22.87 -32.32 76.46
CA ALA A 133 -23.02 -33.76 76.35
C ALA A 133 -21.65 -34.45 76.40
N ILE A 134 -21.42 -35.17 77.50
CA ILE A 134 -20.34 -36.13 77.67
C ILE A 134 -20.64 -37.33 76.75
N ALA A 135 -19.76 -37.66 75.80
CA ALA A 135 -19.70 -38.99 75.17
C ALA A 135 -18.34 -39.22 74.49
N GLU A 136 -17.86 -40.45 74.64
CA GLU A 136 -16.55 -40.98 74.29
C GLU A 136 -16.14 -40.84 72.81
N HIS A 137 -14.88 -40.47 72.62
CA HIS A 137 -13.86 -41.18 71.84
C HIS A 137 -14.35 -42.08 70.69
N ASP A 138 -14.28 -41.60 69.45
CA ASP A 138 -13.59 -42.36 68.39
C ASP A 138 -13.25 -41.50 67.15
N SER A 139 -11.95 -41.45 66.86
CA SER A 139 -11.33 -41.42 65.53
C SER A 139 -11.83 -40.42 64.48
N SER A 140 -11.17 -39.26 64.41
CA SER A 140 -10.86 -38.63 63.11
C SER A 140 -9.40 -38.19 63.09
N LYS A 141 -8.58 -39.04 62.49
CA LYS A 141 -7.26 -38.80 61.88
C LYS A 141 -6.92 -37.31 61.69
N ASP A 142 -6.03 -36.77 62.52
CA ASP A 142 -5.43 -35.47 62.26
C ASP A 142 -4.31 -35.59 61.23
N ALA A 143 -4.39 -34.71 60.24
CA ALA A 143 -3.43 -34.56 59.17
C ALA A 143 -2.09 -34.04 59.73
N PRO A 144 -0.95 -34.35 59.09
CA PRO A 144 0.34 -33.77 59.45
C PRO A 144 0.29 -32.23 59.42
N PRO A 145 1.12 -31.54 60.23
CA PRO A 145 1.22 -30.08 60.19
C PRO A 145 1.49 -29.59 58.77
N GLU A 146 0.69 -28.63 58.31
CA GLU A 146 0.81 -28.05 56.98
C GLU A 146 1.81 -26.90 57.02
N ALA A 147 2.69 -26.85 56.02
CA ALA A 147 3.63 -25.72 55.89
C ALA A 147 2.85 -24.43 55.59
N PRO A 148 3.32 -23.26 56.06
CA PRO A 148 2.73 -21.96 55.74
C PRO A 148 2.60 -21.75 54.22
N ILE A 149 1.62 -20.96 53.81
CA ILE A 149 1.37 -20.60 52.42
C ILE A 149 1.79 -19.15 52.21
N VAL A 150 2.64 -18.96 51.20
CA VAL A 150 3.00 -17.63 50.68
C VAL A 150 2.59 -17.53 49.21
N THR A 151 2.02 -16.40 48.85
CA THR A 151 1.82 -15.99 47.47
C THR A 151 2.74 -14.83 47.15
N ILE A 152 3.08 -14.70 45.88
CA ILE A 152 3.64 -13.48 45.32
C ILE A 152 2.62 -12.94 44.32
N ASP A 153 2.37 -11.66 44.39
CA ASP A 153 1.54 -10.96 43.43
C ASP A 153 2.29 -10.81 42.09
N PRO A 154 1.54 -10.60 41.01
CA PRO A 154 2.13 -10.34 39.71
C PRO A 154 3.13 -9.19 39.71
N VAL A 155 4.33 -9.44 39.20
CA VAL A 155 5.39 -8.42 39.15
C VAL A 155 5.37 -7.69 37.80
N VAL A 156 5.18 -6.37 37.81
CA VAL A 156 5.38 -5.49 36.65
C VAL A 156 6.60 -4.60 36.94
N PRO A 157 7.73 -4.76 36.21
CA PRO A 157 8.90 -3.91 36.41
C PRO A 157 8.55 -2.43 36.20
N ASP A 158 8.92 -1.58 37.16
CA ASP A 158 8.77 -0.13 37.03
C ASP A 158 9.85 0.42 36.07
N VAL A 159 9.63 1.60 35.48
CA VAL A 159 10.61 2.34 34.67
C VAL A 159 11.68 3.05 35.54
N GLY A 160 11.52 3.01 36.87
CA GLY A 160 12.44 3.57 37.86
C GLY A 160 13.57 2.64 38.31
N ASP A 161 14.44 3.12 39.20
CA ASP A 161 15.61 2.38 39.71
C ASP A 161 15.24 1.21 40.66
N GLN A 162 14.02 1.21 41.22
CA GLN A 162 13.48 0.15 42.08
C GLN A 162 12.10 -0.31 41.59
N THR A 163 11.79 -1.58 41.81
CA THR A 163 10.48 -2.21 41.58
C THR A 163 9.97 -2.79 42.90
N THR A 164 8.74 -2.46 43.28
CA THR A 164 8.08 -3.03 44.47
C THR A 164 7.44 -4.37 44.13
N LEU A 165 7.75 -5.40 44.91
CA LEU A 165 7.10 -6.72 44.88
C LEU A 165 6.10 -6.80 46.04
N THR A 166 4.94 -7.40 45.80
CA THR A 166 3.90 -7.61 46.82
C THR A 166 3.45 -9.07 46.84
N GLY A 167 2.70 -9.46 47.86
CA GLY A 167 2.08 -10.78 47.96
C GLY A 167 1.37 -10.97 49.30
N THR A 168 0.92 -12.18 49.57
CA THR A 168 0.25 -12.51 50.84
C THR A 168 0.92 -13.69 51.55
N VAL A 169 0.75 -13.76 52.87
CA VAL A 169 1.17 -14.88 53.70
C VAL A 169 0.07 -15.22 54.71
N ASP A 170 -0.12 -16.50 55.04
CA ASP A 170 -1.14 -16.96 55.99
C ASP A 170 -0.68 -16.89 57.46
N ASN A 171 0.60 -16.63 57.70
CA ASN A 171 1.21 -16.46 59.03
C ASN A 171 1.95 -15.11 59.13
N PRO A 172 1.48 -14.17 59.97
CA PRO A 172 2.06 -12.82 60.07
C PRO A 172 3.42 -12.80 60.77
N ASN A 173 3.74 -13.87 61.50
CA ASN A 173 5.01 -14.00 62.21
C ASN A 173 6.04 -14.77 61.39
N ALA A 174 5.71 -15.16 60.17
CA ALA A 174 6.60 -16.01 59.39
C ALA A 174 7.75 -15.23 58.77
N ASP A 175 8.91 -15.89 58.62
CA ASP A 175 10.06 -15.31 57.96
C ASP A 175 9.89 -15.48 56.44
N VAL A 176 9.41 -14.42 55.79
CA VAL A 176 9.27 -14.38 54.33
C VAL A 176 10.55 -13.86 53.70
N THR A 177 11.14 -14.68 52.83
CA THR A 177 12.30 -14.31 52.02
C THR A 177 11.92 -14.41 50.55
N VAL A 178 12.21 -13.34 49.79
CA VAL A 178 12.01 -13.31 48.35
C VAL A 178 13.37 -13.43 47.67
N ASN A 179 13.57 -14.50 46.90
CA ASN A 179 14.79 -14.66 46.12
C ASN A 179 14.59 -14.05 44.73
N VAL A 180 15.43 -13.07 44.37
CA VAL A 180 15.47 -12.47 43.02
C VAL A 180 16.86 -12.66 42.46
N GLY A 181 16.99 -13.40 41.35
CA GLY A 181 18.28 -13.57 40.67
C GLY A 181 19.36 -14.29 41.48
N GLY A 182 18.99 -14.99 42.57
CA GLY A 182 19.94 -15.63 43.48
C GLY A 182 20.30 -14.80 44.72
N GLU A 183 19.78 -13.58 44.87
CA GLU A 183 19.89 -12.78 46.09
C GLU A 183 18.60 -12.82 46.91
N ASP A 184 18.73 -12.92 48.23
CA ASP A 184 17.63 -12.99 49.18
C ASP A 184 17.29 -11.62 49.73
N TYR A 185 16.04 -11.19 49.54
CA TYR A 185 15.52 -9.95 50.08
C TYR A 185 14.55 -10.25 51.22
N PRO A 186 14.83 -9.80 52.45
CA PRO A 186 13.91 -9.94 53.57
C PRO A 186 12.70 -9.00 53.37
N VAL A 187 11.53 -9.49 53.72
CA VAL A 187 10.27 -8.79 53.48
C VAL A 187 9.70 -8.23 54.79
N ILE A 188 8.98 -7.11 54.69
CA ILE A 188 8.17 -6.58 55.80
C ILE A 188 6.72 -7.02 55.59
N ILE A 189 6.16 -7.76 56.54
CA ILE A 189 4.75 -8.16 56.55
C ILE A 189 3.94 -7.05 57.22
N ASN A 190 2.82 -6.67 56.59
CA ASN A 190 1.80 -5.83 57.20
C ASN A 190 1.08 -6.66 58.29
N PRO A 191 1.17 -6.27 59.58
CA PRO A 191 0.58 -7.05 60.66
C PRO A 191 -0.96 -6.96 60.72
N GLU A 192 -1.58 -6.07 59.92
CA GLU A 192 -3.03 -5.98 59.78
C GLU A 192 -3.52 -6.95 58.70
N PRO A 193 -4.41 -7.92 59.02
CA PRO A 193 -4.90 -8.86 58.03
C PRO A 193 -5.78 -8.15 56.99
N ASN A 194 -5.67 -8.59 55.73
CA ASN A 194 -6.52 -8.13 54.63
C ASN A 194 -7.93 -8.73 54.72
N GLU A 195 -8.81 -8.35 53.78
CA GLU A 195 -10.23 -8.78 53.78
C GLU A 195 -10.41 -10.30 53.66
N GLU A 196 -9.40 -11.02 53.18
CA GLU A 196 -9.41 -12.48 53.03
C GLU A 196 -8.82 -13.21 54.25
N GLY A 197 -8.32 -12.48 55.25
CA GLY A 197 -7.73 -13.03 56.46
C GLY A 197 -6.27 -13.48 56.31
N THR A 198 -5.59 -13.08 55.24
CA THR A 198 -4.13 -13.23 55.04
C THR A 198 -3.41 -11.91 55.32
N TYR A 199 -2.08 -11.89 55.27
CA TYR A 199 -1.27 -10.72 55.59
C TYR A 199 -0.47 -10.27 54.37
N ASP A 200 -0.65 -9.02 53.98
CA ASP A 200 0.05 -8.44 52.83
C ASP A 200 1.52 -8.23 53.18
N TRP A 201 2.41 -8.48 52.23
CA TRP A 201 3.83 -8.22 52.39
C TRP A 201 4.37 -7.42 51.21
N THR A 202 5.39 -6.58 51.43
CA THR A 202 6.02 -5.78 50.38
C THR A 202 7.54 -5.76 50.50
N VAL A 203 8.24 -5.71 49.35
CA VAL A 203 9.69 -5.53 49.29
C VAL A 203 10.11 -4.77 48.03
N ASP A 204 10.99 -3.78 48.17
CA ASP A 204 11.56 -3.05 47.03
C ASP A 204 12.87 -3.69 46.58
N VAL A 205 12.97 -4.06 45.31
CA VAL A 205 14.18 -4.62 44.71
C VAL A 205 14.71 -3.71 43.59
N PRO A 206 16.03 -3.61 43.36
CA PRO A 206 16.55 -2.83 42.25
C PRO A 206 16.04 -3.35 40.90
N THR A 207 15.51 -2.47 40.05
CA THR A 207 14.95 -2.87 38.74
C THR A 207 16.00 -3.53 37.84
N ALA A 208 17.28 -3.20 38.02
CA ALA A 208 18.40 -3.81 37.29
C ALA A 208 18.67 -5.28 37.66
N ASP A 209 18.22 -5.72 38.85
CA ASP A 209 18.34 -7.11 39.31
C ASP A 209 17.21 -7.99 38.74
N LEU A 210 16.20 -7.37 38.12
CA LEU A 210 15.15 -8.04 37.37
C LEU A 210 15.63 -8.31 35.92
N PRO A 211 15.47 -9.55 35.40
CA PRO A 211 15.92 -9.87 34.05
C PRO A 211 15.10 -9.10 32.99
N PRO A 212 15.76 -8.52 31.96
CA PRO A 212 15.14 -7.58 31.03
C PRO A 212 14.17 -8.20 30.00
N ASN A 213 13.93 -9.52 30.03
CA ASN A 213 12.98 -10.18 29.12
C ASN A 213 12.61 -11.59 29.62
N GLY A 214 11.38 -11.73 30.16
CA GLY A 214 10.62 -12.97 30.13
C GLY A 214 11.06 -14.10 31.07
N LYS A 215 10.12 -14.49 31.95
CA LYS A 215 10.17 -15.55 32.97
C LYS A 215 10.98 -15.16 34.20
N ILE A 216 10.28 -14.62 35.19
CA ILE A 216 10.83 -14.48 36.53
C ILE A 216 10.54 -15.78 37.29
N PRO A 217 11.55 -16.56 37.72
CA PRO A 217 11.39 -17.43 38.87
C PRO A 217 11.61 -16.55 40.11
N THR A 218 10.61 -15.77 40.49
CA THR A 218 10.55 -15.17 41.82
C THR A 218 9.98 -16.26 42.72
N GLU A 219 10.84 -16.83 43.55
CA GLU A 219 10.42 -17.80 44.55
C GLU A 219 10.31 -17.04 45.88
N ALA A 220 9.07 -16.86 46.34
CA ALA A 220 8.84 -16.52 47.74
C ALA A 220 8.84 -17.83 48.52
N THR A 221 9.69 -17.93 49.53
CA THR A 221 9.59 -19.01 50.51
C THR A 221 9.27 -18.39 51.85
N VAL A 222 8.36 -19.04 52.56
CA VAL A 222 8.04 -18.67 53.92
C VAL A 222 8.43 -19.84 54.81
N THR A 223 9.24 -19.56 55.82
CA THR A 223 9.54 -20.53 56.87
C THR A 223 8.78 -20.13 58.11
N ASP A 224 7.95 -21.05 58.60
CA ASP A 224 7.30 -20.85 59.89
C ASP A 224 8.37 -20.95 60.98
N PRO A 225 8.66 -19.86 61.72
CA PRO A 225 9.67 -19.88 62.76
C PRO A 225 9.28 -20.77 63.95
N GLU A 226 8.00 -21.15 64.08
CA GLU A 226 7.52 -22.05 65.14
C GLU A 226 7.71 -23.53 64.77
N THR A 227 7.44 -23.94 63.51
CA THR A 227 7.53 -25.36 63.10
C THR A 227 8.79 -25.71 62.29
N GLY A 228 9.51 -24.71 61.78
CA GLY A 228 10.65 -24.89 60.87
C GLY A 228 10.27 -25.46 59.49
N LEU A 229 8.98 -25.61 59.22
CA LEU A 229 8.50 -26.05 57.92
C LEU A 229 8.57 -24.88 56.95
N THR A 230 9.35 -25.07 55.89
CA THR A 230 9.37 -24.14 54.76
C THR A 230 8.23 -24.50 53.82
N SER A 231 7.50 -23.48 53.36
CA SER A 231 6.52 -23.62 52.30
C SER A 231 7.15 -24.27 51.06
N LYS A 232 6.31 -24.85 50.19
CA LYS A 232 6.71 -24.91 48.78
C LYS A 232 6.90 -23.47 48.31
N PRO A 233 7.86 -23.18 47.39
CA PRO A 233 7.95 -21.86 46.81
C PRO A 233 6.59 -21.40 46.33
N GLY A 234 6.12 -20.27 46.87
CA GLY A 234 5.02 -19.52 46.28
C GLY A 234 5.49 -19.12 44.90
N LYS A 235 4.99 -19.83 43.88
CA LYS A 235 5.32 -19.53 42.50
C LYS A 235 4.33 -18.51 42.02
N ASP A 236 4.84 -17.47 41.38
CA ASP A 236 4.07 -16.65 40.49
C ASP A 236 3.41 -17.57 39.44
N GLU A 237 2.12 -17.86 39.59
CA GLU A 237 1.28 -18.07 38.41
C GLU A 237 1.05 -16.69 37.83
N ALA A 238 2.08 -16.17 37.17
CA ALA A 238 2.07 -14.88 36.52
C ALA A 238 0.71 -14.69 35.85
N PRO A 239 0.02 -13.55 36.02
CA PRO A 239 -0.82 -13.07 34.96
C PRO A 239 0.09 -13.10 33.75
N GLN A 240 -0.40 -13.72 32.69
CA GLN A 240 0.25 -13.59 31.40
C GLN A 240 0.69 -12.15 31.26
N ALA A 241 2.01 -11.92 31.07
CA ALA A 241 2.52 -10.62 30.69
C ALA A 241 1.54 -10.07 29.65
N PRO A 242 0.97 -8.86 29.84
CA PRO A 242 -0.08 -8.35 28.97
C PRO A 242 0.37 -8.58 27.53
N LYS A 243 -0.42 -9.40 26.82
CA LYS A 243 -0.04 -9.82 25.48
C LYS A 243 0.07 -8.53 24.66
N PRO A 244 1.20 -8.26 23.98
CA PRO A 244 1.28 -7.12 23.09
C PRO A 244 0.08 -7.15 22.15
N PRO A 245 -0.59 -6.01 21.96
CA PRO A 245 -1.76 -5.96 21.11
C PRO A 245 -1.38 -6.41 19.69
N VAL A 246 -2.34 -6.99 18.99
CA VAL A 246 -2.17 -7.49 17.64
C VAL A 246 -2.87 -6.56 16.67
N VAL A 247 -2.15 -6.17 15.61
CA VAL A 247 -2.70 -5.47 14.46
C VAL A 247 -2.45 -6.33 13.21
N THR A 248 -3.47 -6.44 12.37
CA THR A 248 -3.35 -7.00 11.02
C THR A 248 -3.61 -5.92 10.00
N ILE A 249 -3.09 -6.12 8.80
CA ILE A 249 -3.48 -5.37 7.60
C ILE A 249 -4.02 -6.42 6.62
N ASP A 250 -5.17 -6.15 6.03
CA ASP A 250 -5.68 -6.97 4.94
C ASP A 250 -4.94 -6.65 3.64
N PRO A 251 -4.82 -7.59 2.70
CA PRO A 251 -4.16 -7.34 1.42
C PRO A 251 -4.68 -6.05 0.74
N VAL A 252 -3.77 -5.10 0.52
CA VAL A 252 -4.10 -3.80 -0.05
C VAL A 252 -4.24 -3.92 -1.56
N ILE A 253 -5.43 -3.58 -2.07
CA ILE A 253 -5.73 -3.53 -3.50
C ILE A 253 -6.06 -2.07 -3.87
N PRO A 254 -5.14 -1.33 -4.51
CA PRO A 254 -5.33 -0.05 -5.16
C PRO A 254 -6.53 -0.08 -6.07
N SER A 255 -7.37 0.92 -5.89
CA SER A 255 -8.52 1.16 -6.75
C SER A 255 -8.10 2.03 -7.93
N ASP A 256 -8.78 1.89 -9.07
CA ASP A 256 -8.72 2.87 -10.16
C ASP A 256 -9.48 4.18 -9.82
N GLU A 257 -10.13 4.22 -8.65
CA GLU A 257 -10.82 5.39 -8.11
C GLU A 257 -9.87 6.40 -7.46
N GLU A 258 -10.36 7.61 -7.15
CA GLU A 258 -9.59 8.71 -6.53
C GLU A 258 -8.91 8.30 -5.20
N LYS A 259 -9.45 7.29 -4.52
CA LYS A 259 -8.97 6.81 -3.22
C LYS A 259 -8.86 5.29 -3.18
N THR A 260 -7.89 4.81 -2.42
CA THR A 260 -7.68 3.40 -2.09
C THR A 260 -8.02 3.17 -0.62
N THR A 261 -8.80 2.12 -0.34
CA THR A 261 -9.17 1.72 1.02
C THR A 261 -8.16 0.71 1.56
N VAL A 262 -7.65 0.97 2.76
CA VAL A 262 -6.80 0.04 3.52
C VAL A 262 -7.58 -0.39 4.75
N THR A 263 -7.66 -1.70 4.98
CA THR A 263 -8.38 -2.29 6.11
C THR A 263 -7.49 -3.23 6.90
N GLY A 264 -7.94 -3.57 8.10
CA GLY A 264 -7.33 -4.59 8.93
C GLY A 264 -8.09 -4.73 10.23
N THR A 265 -7.52 -5.50 11.16
CA THR A 265 -8.16 -5.77 12.45
C THR A 265 -7.21 -5.50 13.61
N VAL A 266 -7.78 -5.24 14.78
CA VAL A 266 -7.07 -5.16 16.08
C VAL A 266 -7.78 -5.99 17.14
N ASP A 267 -7.06 -6.39 18.18
CA ASP A 267 -7.63 -7.11 19.34
C ASP A 267 -8.07 -6.19 20.50
N ASN A 268 -7.80 -4.87 20.43
CA ASN A 268 -8.24 -3.87 21.39
C ASN A 268 -9.02 -2.72 20.69
N PRO A 269 -10.31 -2.49 21.00
CA PRO A 269 -11.13 -1.45 20.35
C PRO A 269 -10.74 -0.03 20.74
N ASN A 270 -10.01 0.14 21.85
CA ASN A 270 -9.56 1.43 22.34
C ASN A 270 -8.13 1.77 21.91
N ALA A 271 -7.50 0.92 21.08
CA ALA A 271 -6.13 1.10 20.62
C ALA A 271 -5.94 2.37 19.76
N ASP A 272 -4.78 3.02 19.94
CA ASP A 272 -4.31 4.08 19.04
C ASP A 272 -3.58 3.45 17.85
N VAL A 273 -4.23 3.39 16.69
CA VAL A 273 -3.68 2.79 15.46
C VAL A 273 -3.07 3.86 14.56
N THR A 274 -1.82 3.64 14.15
CA THR A 274 -1.13 4.41 13.12
C THR A 274 -0.78 3.50 11.95
N VAL A 275 -1.18 3.89 10.74
CA VAL A 275 -0.90 3.17 9.51
C VAL A 275 0.05 3.99 8.64
N ASN A 276 1.22 3.44 8.34
CA ASN A 276 2.13 3.97 7.35
C ASN A 276 1.73 3.40 5.98
N VAL A 277 1.32 4.28 5.06
CA VAL A 277 1.04 3.91 3.67
C VAL A 277 1.95 4.73 2.77
N GLY A 278 2.86 4.06 2.04
CA GLY A 278 3.77 4.74 1.11
C GLY A 278 4.73 5.74 1.77
N GLY A 279 5.02 5.59 3.07
CA GLY A 279 5.88 6.49 3.83
C GLY A 279 5.16 7.60 4.60
N GLN A 280 3.82 7.70 4.49
CA GLN A 280 3.01 8.65 5.26
C GLN A 280 2.27 7.96 6.42
N ASP A 281 2.45 8.48 7.63
CA ASP A 281 1.74 8.01 8.82
C ASP A 281 0.34 8.64 8.91
N VAL A 282 -0.68 7.80 9.00
CA VAL A 282 -2.08 8.21 9.12
C VAL A 282 -2.67 7.61 10.40
N PRO A 283 -3.17 8.43 11.35
CA PRO A 283 -3.90 7.93 12.51
C PRO A 283 -5.28 7.43 12.09
N VAL A 284 -5.68 6.26 12.59
CA VAL A 284 -6.93 5.60 12.20
C VAL A 284 -7.79 5.35 13.44
N LYS A 285 -9.11 5.50 13.27
CA LYS A 285 -10.08 5.18 14.30
C LYS A 285 -10.58 3.73 14.14
N VAL A 286 -10.52 2.96 15.22
CA VAL A 286 -11.05 1.60 15.28
C VAL A 286 -12.58 1.61 15.40
N ASN A 287 -13.25 0.68 14.73
CA ASN A 287 -14.67 0.41 14.92
C ASN A 287 -14.88 -0.34 16.25
N PRO A 288 -15.60 0.22 17.23
CA PRO A 288 -15.77 -0.42 18.54
C PRO A 288 -16.71 -1.64 18.52
N GLU A 289 -17.40 -1.91 17.41
CA GLU A 289 -18.25 -3.10 17.26
C GLU A 289 -17.39 -4.30 16.81
N PRO A 290 -17.36 -5.40 17.58
CA PRO A 290 -16.55 -6.57 17.23
C PRO A 290 -17.14 -7.30 16.02
N ASN A 291 -16.27 -7.80 15.15
CA ASN A 291 -16.62 -8.63 14.00
C ASN A 291 -16.93 -10.10 14.42
N GLU A 292 -17.26 -10.95 13.44
CA GLU A 292 -17.64 -12.35 13.68
C GLU A 292 -16.53 -13.19 14.36
N GLU A 293 -15.27 -12.79 14.23
CA GLU A 293 -14.11 -13.45 14.82
C GLU A 293 -13.75 -12.90 16.22
N GLY A 294 -14.45 -11.85 16.67
CA GLY A 294 -14.22 -11.19 17.95
C GLY A 294 -13.06 -10.20 17.96
N THR A 295 -12.56 -9.78 16.79
CA THR A 295 -11.62 -8.66 16.62
C THR A 295 -12.38 -7.39 16.21
N TYR A 296 -11.67 -6.26 16.08
CA TYR A 296 -12.24 -4.96 15.77
C TYR A 296 -11.66 -4.41 14.49
N ASP A 297 -12.53 -4.03 13.56
CA ASP A 297 -12.12 -3.57 12.24
C ASP A 297 -11.64 -2.11 12.27
N TRP A 298 -10.68 -1.78 11.44
CA TRP A 298 -10.31 -0.40 11.16
C TRP A 298 -10.22 -0.17 9.65
N THR A 299 -10.39 1.09 9.23
CA THR A 299 -10.38 1.46 7.82
C THR A 299 -9.81 2.85 7.63
N VAL A 300 -8.96 3.02 6.63
CA VAL A 300 -8.44 4.31 6.20
C VAL A 300 -8.52 4.44 4.68
N GLU A 301 -8.85 5.64 4.20
CA GLU A 301 -8.79 5.98 2.79
C GLU A 301 -7.58 6.85 2.52
N VAL A 302 -6.78 6.46 1.53
CA VAL A 302 -5.63 7.25 1.05
C VAL A 302 -5.84 7.62 -0.43
N PRO A 303 -5.41 8.80 -0.88
CA PRO A 303 -5.48 9.15 -2.31
C PRO A 303 -4.67 8.16 -3.15
N THR A 304 -5.27 7.65 -4.23
CA THR A 304 -4.60 6.65 -5.10
C THR A 304 -3.35 7.25 -5.77
N ALA A 305 -3.35 8.55 -6.05
CA ALA A 305 -2.21 9.26 -6.65
C ALA A 305 -0.95 9.31 -5.76
N ASP A 306 -1.10 9.12 -4.45
CA ASP A 306 0.01 9.13 -3.49
C ASP A 306 0.67 7.73 -3.36
N LEU A 307 0.08 6.70 -3.97
CA LEU A 307 0.61 5.34 -3.97
C LEU A 307 1.57 5.14 -5.16
N PRO A 308 2.64 4.32 -4.99
CA PRO A 308 3.55 4.03 -6.09
C PRO A 308 2.81 3.31 -7.25
N PRO A 309 3.04 3.72 -8.51
CA PRO A 309 2.27 3.23 -9.66
C PRO A 309 2.52 1.76 -9.99
N ASN A 310 3.66 1.20 -9.58
CA ASN A 310 4.02 -0.22 -9.75
C ASN A 310 4.89 -0.69 -8.56
N GLY A 311 4.66 -1.90 -8.08
CA GLY A 311 5.47 -2.55 -7.04
C GLY A 311 4.73 -2.87 -5.74
N LYS A 312 5.46 -3.41 -4.75
CA LYS A 312 4.92 -3.65 -3.40
C LYS A 312 4.61 -2.30 -2.74
N ILE A 313 3.41 -2.10 -2.21
CA ILE A 313 3.10 -0.95 -1.36
C ILE A 313 3.58 -1.31 0.04
N PRO A 314 4.66 -0.71 0.55
CA PRO A 314 5.05 -0.94 1.94
C PRO A 314 3.95 -0.35 2.82
N THR A 315 3.14 -1.23 3.40
CA THR A 315 2.06 -0.85 4.30
C THR A 315 2.37 -1.47 5.65
N GLU A 316 2.56 -0.61 6.65
CA GLU A 316 2.93 -1.02 8.00
C GLU A 316 1.94 -0.39 8.98
N ALA A 317 1.37 -1.20 9.86
CA ALA A 317 0.43 -0.74 10.87
C ALA A 317 1.02 -1.07 12.22
N THR A 318 1.03 -0.07 13.08
CA THR A 318 1.42 -0.21 14.49
C THR A 318 0.29 0.32 15.33
N LEU A 319 0.02 -0.31 16.46
CA LEU A 319 -0.89 0.24 17.45
C LEU A 319 -0.24 0.30 18.82
N THR A 320 -0.69 1.26 19.63
CA THR A 320 -0.33 1.38 21.05
C THR A 320 -1.57 1.17 21.89
N ASP A 321 -1.47 0.31 22.89
CA ASP A 321 -2.52 0.15 23.90
C ASP A 321 -2.46 1.32 24.90
N PRO A 322 -3.51 2.15 25.02
CA PRO A 322 -3.49 3.32 25.90
C PRO A 322 -3.51 2.98 27.40
N GLU A 323 -3.90 1.77 27.79
CA GLU A 323 -3.97 1.32 29.18
C GLU A 323 -2.61 0.75 29.64
N THR A 324 -1.94 -0.01 28.77
CA THR A 324 -0.66 -0.69 29.12
C THR A 324 0.58 -0.03 28.53
N GLY A 325 0.45 0.84 27.53
CA GLY A 325 1.55 1.46 26.80
C GLY A 325 2.32 0.51 25.87
N LEU A 326 1.89 -0.75 25.74
CA LEU A 326 2.52 -1.73 24.87
C LEU A 326 2.24 -1.45 23.39
N THR A 327 3.24 -1.66 22.55
CA THR A 327 3.13 -1.53 21.10
C THR A 327 3.03 -2.90 20.42
N SER A 328 2.25 -2.98 19.35
CA SER A 328 2.16 -4.19 18.54
C SER A 328 3.46 -4.44 17.77
N LYS A 329 3.69 -5.70 17.37
CA LYS A 329 4.55 -5.93 16.21
C LYS A 329 3.90 -5.28 14.99
N PRO A 330 4.68 -4.72 14.06
CA PRO A 330 4.07 -4.14 12.88
C PRO A 330 3.33 -5.18 12.05
N GLY A 331 2.04 -4.96 11.84
CA GLY A 331 1.28 -5.67 10.82
C GLY A 331 1.82 -5.23 9.46
N LYS A 332 2.24 -6.19 8.64
CA LYS A 332 2.79 -5.90 7.31
C LYS A 332 1.93 -6.57 6.27
N ASP A 333 1.51 -5.80 5.30
CA ASP A 333 1.11 -6.35 4.03
C ASP A 333 2.28 -6.23 3.04
N GLU A 334 2.70 -7.39 2.53
CA GLU A 334 3.68 -7.50 1.45
C GLU A 334 3.05 -8.06 0.17
N ALA A 335 1.71 -8.18 0.12
CA ALA A 335 1.03 -8.69 -1.04
C ALA A 335 1.46 -7.87 -2.27
N PRO A 336 2.13 -8.49 -3.25
CA PRO A 336 2.43 -7.80 -4.49
C PRO A 336 1.12 -7.46 -5.16
N GLN A 337 1.01 -6.21 -5.59
CA GLN A 337 -0.05 -5.76 -6.48
C GLN A 337 -0.22 -6.76 -7.65
N PRO A 338 -1.45 -7.14 -8.02
CA PRO A 338 -1.64 -7.70 -9.35
C PRO A 338 -1.18 -6.61 -10.34
N PRO A 339 -0.19 -6.89 -11.22
CA PRO A 339 0.31 -5.88 -12.13
C PRO A 339 -0.84 -5.35 -12.98
N LYS A 340 -0.88 -4.03 -13.18
CA LYS A 340 -1.85 -3.38 -14.06
C LYS A 340 -1.28 -3.32 -15.46
N ALA A 341 -2.11 -3.58 -16.47
CA ALA A 341 -1.69 -3.41 -17.85
C ALA A 341 -1.46 -1.90 -18.13
N PRO A 342 -0.42 -1.54 -18.91
CA PRO A 342 -0.20 -0.16 -19.32
C PRO A 342 -1.40 0.40 -20.10
N VAL A 343 -1.53 1.73 -20.11
CA VAL A 343 -2.56 2.47 -20.86
C VAL A 343 -1.88 3.20 -22.01
N VAL A 344 -2.50 3.16 -23.20
CA VAL A 344 -2.04 3.88 -24.39
C VAL A 344 -3.20 4.65 -25.00
N THR A 345 -2.90 5.84 -25.50
CA THR A 345 -3.81 6.71 -26.25
C THR A 345 -3.25 6.97 -27.64
N ILE A 346 -4.11 7.37 -28.57
CA ILE A 346 -3.73 7.94 -29.86
C ILE A 346 -4.32 9.35 -29.91
N ASP A 347 -3.52 10.33 -30.28
CA ASP A 347 -4.00 11.67 -30.57
C ASP A 347 -4.74 11.68 -31.91
N PRO A 348 -5.73 12.57 -32.12
CA PRO A 348 -6.42 12.69 -33.39
C PRO A 348 -5.43 12.84 -34.55
N VAL A 349 -5.41 11.87 -35.45
CA VAL A 349 -4.45 11.87 -36.55
C VAL A 349 -4.92 12.85 -37.62
N ILE A 350 -4.04 13.77 -38.01
CA ILE A 350 -4.30 14.73 -39.08
C ILE A 350 -3.45 14.32 -40.28
N PRO A 351 -4.06 13.91 -41.42
CA PRO A 351 -3.31 13.59 -42.62
C PRO A 351 -2.61 14.85 -43.15
N SER A 352 -1.34 14.70 -43.53
CA SER A 352 -0.52 15.76 -44.10
C SER A 352 -0.46 15.63 -45.63
N ASP A 353 -0.29 16.74 -46.35
CA ASP A 353 0.03 16.72 -47.78
C ASP A 353 1.53 16.51 -48.05
N GLU A 354 2.31 16.31 -46.99
CA GLU A 354 3.71 15.93 -47.03
C GLU A 354 3.91 14.44 -47.34
N GLU A 355 5.15 14.06 -47.68
CA GLU A 355 5.54 12.67 -47.98
C GLU A 355 5.22 11.68 -46.83
N LYS A 356 5.02 12.19 -45.60
CA LYS A 356 4.73 11.39 -44.42
C LYS A 356 3.57 11.96 -43.60
N THR A 357 2.82 11.06 -42.99
CA THR A 357 1.80 11.35 -41.98
C THR A 357 2.36 11.00 -40.59
N THR A 358 2.19 11.91 -39.65
CA THR A 358 2.64 11.74 -38.25
C THR A 358 1.48 11.26 -37.39
N VAL A 359 1.70 10.19 -36.64
CA VAL A 359 0.78 9.67 -35.63
C VAL A 359 1.43 9.82 -34.27
N THR A 360 0.72 10.42 -33.32
CA THR A 360 1.18 10.65 -31.95
C THR A 360 0.21 10.07 -30.94
N GLY A 361 0.66 9.96 -29.69
CA GLY A 361 -0.16 9.59 -28.56
C GLY A 361 0.68 9.48 -27.30
N THR A 362 0.06 9.02 -26.22
CA THR A 362 0.72 8.90 -24.91
C THR A 362 0.64 7.49 -24.36
N VAL A 363 1.56 7.17 -23.44
CA VAL A 363 1.60 5.93 -22.65
C VAL A 363 1.93 6.25 -21.19
N ASP A 364 1.44 5.45 -20.24
CA ASP A 364 1.70 5.62 -18.81
C ASP A 364 2.99 4.93 -18.30
N ASN A 365 3.62 4.10 -19.14
CA ASN A 365 4.87 3.39 -18.82
C ASN A 365 5.98 3.75 -19.85
N PRO A 366 7.09 4.38 -19.42
CA PRO A 366 8.16 4.84 -20.32
C PRO A 366 8.98 3.71 -20.93
N ASN A 367 8.95 2.53 -20.32
CA ASN A 367 9.74 1.37 -20.75
C ASN A 367 8.90 0.39 -21.59
N ALA A 368 7.65 0.72 -21.89
CA ALA A 368 6.76 -0.22 -22.53
C ALA A 368 7.00 -0.35 -24.05
N ASP A 369 6.72 -1.54 -24.57
CA ASP A 369 6.80 -1.86 -26.00
C ASP A 369 5.50 -1.43 -26.69
N VAL A 370 5.54 -0.31 -27.42
CA VAL A 370 4.39 0.23 -28.16
C VAL A 370 4.40 -0.29 -29.60
N ILE A 371 3.28 -0.83 -30.04
CA ILE A 371 3.01 -1.21 -31.44
C ILE A 371 1.81 -0.40 -31.92
N VAL A 372 1.98 0.31 -33.03
CA VAL A 372 0.92 1.09 -33.67
C VAL A 372 0.58 0.44 -35.00
N ASN A 373 -0.68 0.05 -35.18
CA ASN A 373 -1.23 -0.36 -36.45
C ASN A 373 -1.75 0.88 -37.19
N VAL A 374 -1.17 1.18 -38.35
CA VAL A 374 -1.65 2.25 -39.24
C VAL A 374 -1.98 1.63 -40.58
N GLY A 375 -3.26 1.67 -41.00
CA GLY A 375 -3.67 1.15 -42.31
C GLY A 375 -3.46 -0.36 -42.48
N GLY A 376 -3.40 -1.13 -41.39
CA GLY A 376 -3.15 -2.57 -41.40
C GLY A 376 -1.68 -2.96 -41.25
N GLN A 377 -0.75 -2.00 -41.12
CA GLN A 377 0.66 -2.26 -40.88
C GLN A 377 1.03 -2.03 -39.40
N ASP A 378 1.57 -3.05 -38.74
CA ASP A 378 2.10 -2.95 -37.37
C ASP A 378 3.50 -2.33 -37.36
N ILE A 379 3.66 -1.23 -36.62
CA ILE A 379 4.92 -0.48 -36.53
C ILE A 379 5.34 -0.39 -35.06
N PRO A 380 6.52 -0.92 -34.69
CA PRO A 380 7.05 -0.72 -33.35
C PRO A 380 7.53 0.72 -33.18
N VAL A 381 7.14 1.34 -32.07
CA VAL A 381 7.44 2.75 -31.79
C VAL A 381 8.26 2.87 -30.51
N LYS A 382 9.20 3.81 -30.50
CA LYS A 382 9.98 4.12 -29.31
C LYS A 382 9.29 5.22 -28.51
N VAL A 383 9.10 4.98 -27.22
CA VAL A 383 8.57 5.97 -26.27
C VAL A 383 9.64 6.99 -25.92
N ASN A 384 9.25 8.27 -25.82
CA ASN A 384 10.09 9.31 -25.24
C ASN A 384 10.16 9.12 -23.72
N PRO A 385 11.34 8.86 -23.12
CA PRO A 385 11.44 8.61 -21.68
C PRO A 385 11.25 9.87 -20.82
N GLU A 386 11.20 11.07 -21.42
CA GLU A 386 10.93 12.31 -20.70
C GLU A 386 9.41 12.49 -20.54
N PRO A 387 8.88 12.60 -19.29
CA PRO A 387 7.44 12.74 -19.07
C PRO A 387 6.96 14.13 -19.51
N ASN A 388 5.74 14.17 -20.07
CA ASN A 388 5.04 15.40 -20.42
C ASN A 388 4.41 16.08 -19.19
N GLU A 389 3.73 17.22 -19.39
CA GLU A 389 3.13 18.01 -18.31
C GLU A 389 2.05 17.25 -17.51
N GLU A 390 1.43 16.24 -18.11
CA GLU A 390 0.41 15.40 -17.48
C GLU A 390 1.00 14.16 -16.78
N GLY A 391 2.33 13.98 -16.83
CA GLY A 391 3.01 12.83 -16.23
C GLY A 391 2.94 11.54 -17.04
N THR A 392 2.50 11.60 -18.30
CA THR A 392 2.56 10.49 -19.27
C THR A 392 3.76 10.64 -20.20
N TYR A 393 3.98 9.69 -21.09
CA TYR A 393 5.13 9.65 -21.99
C TYR A 393 4.69 9.65 -23.45
N ASP A 394 5.26 10.56 -24.23
CA ASP A 394 4.88 10.73 -25.62
C ASP A 394 5.52 9.67 -26.52
N TRP A 395 4.80 9.23 -27.55
CA TRP A 395 5.35 8.44 -28.63
C TRP A 395 4.95 9.04 -29.98
N THR A 396 5.76 8.81 -31.00
CA THR A 396 5.54 9.35 -32.35
C THR A 396 6.01 8.36 -33.41
N VAL A 397 5.22 8.20 -34.46
CA VAL A 397 5.58 7.42 -35.65
C VAL A 397 5.25 8.19 -36.92
N GLU A 398 6.15 8.15 -37.89
CA GLU A 398 5.94 8.69 -39.21
C GLU A 398 5.70 7.54 -40.20
N VAL A 399 4.62 7.61 -40.96
CA VAL A 399 4.29 6.64 -42.00
C VAL A 399 4.28 7.33 -43.37
N PRO A 400 4.82 6.73 -44.43
CA PRO A 400 4.71 7.30 -45.77
C PRO A 400 3.23 7.48 -46.15
N THR A 401 2.86 8.69 -46.55
CA THR A 401 1.47 9.02 -46.89
C THR A 401 0.97 8.17 -48.07
N ALA A 402 1.87 7.74 -48.96
CA ALA A 402 1.57 6.86 -50.09
C ALA A 402 1.25 5.40 -49.72
N ASP A 403 1.64 4.94 -48.53
CA ASP A 403 1.37 3.57 -48.07
C ASP A 403 -0.01 3.48 -47.37
N LEU A 404 -0.63 4.62 -47.08
CA LEU A 404 -1.94 4.69 -46.48
C LEU A 404 -3.03 4.34 -47.51
N PRO A 405 -4.08 3.60 -47.11
CA PRO A 405 -5.14 3.26 -48.03
C PRO A 405 -5.83 4.52 -48.56
N LEU A 406 -5.95 4.59 -49.88
CA LEU A 406 -6.53 5.70 -50.65
C LEU A 406 -8.06 5.85 -50.48
N ASN A 407 -8.66 5.27 -49.44
CA ASN A 407 -10.12 5.19 -49.30
C ASN A 407 -10.58 4.95 -47.86
N GLY A 408 -11.29 5.94 -47.30
CA GLY A 408 -12.11 5.78 -46.09
C GLY A 408 -11.38 6.13 -44.79
N LYS A 409 -11.97 5.76 -43.65
CA LYS A 409 -11.34 5.91 -42.35
C LYS A 409 -10.14 4.96 -42.27
N ILE A 410 -8.95 5.45 -41.92
CA ILE A 410 -7.85 4.54 -41.57
C ILE A 410 -8.09 4.10 -40.12
N PRO A 411 -8.31 2.81 -39.88
CA PRO A 411 -8.27 2.31 -38.52
C PRO A 411 -6.84 2.49 -38.00
N THR A 412 -6.69 3.31 -36.98
CA THR A 412 -5.42 3.47 -36.27
C THR A 412 -5.60 2.90 -34.87
N GLU A 413 -4.79 1.91 -34.53
CA GLU A 413 -4.88 1.19 -33.27
C GLU A 413 -3.50 1.12 -32.63
N ALA A 414 -3.39 1.47 -31.35
CA ALA A 414 -2.15 1.37 -30.60
C ALA A 414 -2.34 0.36 -29.49
N MET A 415 -1.35 -0.52 -29.33
CA MET A 415 -1.32 -1.52 -28.28
C MET A 415 0.05 -1.48 -27.63
N VAL A 416 0.07 -1.55 -26.31
CA VAL A 416 1.32 -1.49 -25.54
C VAL A 416 1.46 -2.70 -24.64
N THR A 417 2.66 -3.24 -24.58
CA THR A 417 3.02 -4.36 -23.69
C THR A 417 4.07 -3.89 -22.70
N ASP A 418 3.85 -4.16 -21.42
CA ASP A 418 4.87 -3.97 -20.41
C ASP A 418 5.89 -5.12 -20.48
N PRO A 419 7.18 -4.85 -20.75
CA PRO A 419 8.19 -5.90 -20.88
C PRO A 419 8.54 -6.59 -19.55
N GLU A 420 8.24 -5.97 -18.40
CA GLU A 420 8.48 -6.56 -17.08
C GLU A 420 7.38 -7.54 -16.69
N THR A 421 6.11 -7.17 -16.93
CA THR A 421 4.95 -7.95 -16.49
C THR A 421 4.33 -8.82 -17.60
N GLY A 422 4.60 -8.49 -18.87
CA GLY A 422 4.00 -9.12 -20.05
C GLY A 422 2.54 -8.76 -20.28
N LEU A 423 1.99 -7.81 -19.52
CA LEU A 423 0.59 -7.39 -19.66
C LEU A 423 0.42 -6.43 -20.84
N THR A 424 -0.67 -6.62 -21.57
CA THR A 424 -1.02 -5.82 -22.75
C THR A 424 -2.18 -4.89 -22.45
N SER A 425 -2.10 -3.65 -22.94
CA SER A 425 -3.17 -2.67 -22.82
C SER A 425 -4.45 -3.09 -23.54
N LYS A 426 -5.57 -2.43 -23.20
CA LYS A 426 -6.66 -2.30 -24.18
C LYS A 426 -6.15 -1.47 -25.35
N PRO A 427 -6.64 -1.70 -26.57
CA PRO A 427 -6.20 -0.90 -27.70
C PRO A 427 -6.68 0.54 -27.59
N GLY A 428 -5.77 1.50 -27.70
CA GLY A 428 -6.10 2.88 -28.02
C GLY A 428 -6.56 2.94 -29.47
N LYS A 429 -7.63 3.66 -29.77
CA LYS A 429 -8.20 3.74 -31.13
C LYS A 429 -8.44 5.16 -31.52
N ASP A 430 -8.06 5.46 -32.75
CA ASP A 430 -8.56 6.62 -33.49
C ASP A 430 -9.18 6.15 -34.82
N GLU A 431 -10.30 6.77 -35.16
CA GLU A 431 -11.04 6.55 -36.40
C GLU A 431 -11.15 7.85 -37.22
N ALA A 432 -10.17 8.75 -37.07
CA ALA A 432 -10.08 9.93 -37.90
C ALA A 432 -10.18 9.54 -39.39
N PRO A 433 -10.91 10.32 -40.21
CA PRO A 433 -10.94 10.14 -41.65
C PRO A 433 -9.56 10.51 -42.21
N LEU A 434 -8.67 9.56 -42.18
CA LEU A 434 -7.34 9.66 -42.74
C LEU A 434 -7.40 9.20 -44.20
N SER A 435 -7.73 10.09 -45.12
CA SER A 435 -7.42 9.85 -46.53
C SER A 435 -6.28 10.80 -46.90
N PRO A 436 -5.27 10.36 -47.66
CA PRO A 436 -4.24 11.27 -48.15
C PRO A 436 -4.89 12.31 -49.06
N LYS A 437 -4.36 13.54 -49.08
CA LYS A 437 -4.86 14.59 -49.98
C LYS A 437 -4.88 14.07 -51.42
N GLY A 438 -6.00 14.26 -52.09
CA GLY A 438 -6.12 13.86 -53.50
C GLY A 438 -5.16 14.63 -54.41
N THR A 439 -4.98 14.13 -55.62
CA THR A 439 -4.25 14.84 -56.68
C THR A 439 -5.06 14.86 -57.96
N ILE A 440 -4.83 15.86 -58.79
CA ILE A 440 -5.38 15.98 -60.14
C ILE A 440 -4.23 16.36 -61.06
N THR A 441 -4.26 15.85 -62.29
CA THR A 441 -3.38 16.27 -63.37
C THR A 441 -4.22 16.76 -64.55
N VAL A 442 -3.71 17.67 -65.36
CA VAL A 442 -4.32 18.10 -66.62
C VAL A 442 -3.27 18.24 -67.74
N GLU A 443 -3.63 17.87 -68.96
CA GLU A 443 -2.82 18.03 -70.18
C GLU A 443 -3.75 18.40 -71.33
N VAL A 444 -3.37 19.41 -72.13
CA VAL A 444 -4.07 19.84 -73.35
C VAL A 444 -3.16 19.74 -74.57
N ASP A 445 -3.65 19.13 -75.64
CA ASP A 445 -2.91 19.01 -76.90
C ASP A 445 -3.24 20.11 -77.92
N THR A 446 -2.50 20.15 -79.02
CA THR A 446 -2.67 21.14 -80.10
C THR A 446 -3.99 21.02 -80.83
N ASP A 447 -4.63 19.85 -80.82
CA ASP A 447 -5.96 19.65 -81.42
C ASP A 447 -7.09 20.11 -80.45
N GLY A 448 -6.74 20.48 -79.21
CA GLY A 448 -7.66 20.93 -78.18
C GLY A 448 -8.26 19.78 -77.36
N ALA A 449 -7.69 18.57 -77.40
CA ALA A 449 -8.09 17.51 -76.51
C ALA A 449 -7.49 17.72 -75.11
N ILE A 450 -8.35 17.64 -74.10
CA ILE A 450 -7.95 17.77 -72.70
C ILE A 450 -8.04 16.38 -72.07
N THR A 451 -6.97 15.96 -71.41
CA THR A 451 -6.90 14.71 -70.64
C THR A 451 -6.36 14.98 -69.25
N GLY A 452 -6.67 14.10 -68.30
CA GLY A 452 -6.14 14.20 -66.95
C GLY A 452 -6.42 12.97 -66.11
N THR A 453 -5.78 12.91 -64.95
CA THR A 453 -5.95 11.81 -63.99
C THR A 453 -6.15 12.35 -62.59
N THR A 454 -6.79 11.57 -61.72
CA THR A 454 -6.96 11.91 -60.30
C THR A 454 -6.53 10.77 -59.40
N THR A 455 -6.09 11.12 -58.18
CA THR A 455 -5.91 10.19 -57.07
C THR A 455 -6.79 10.62 -55.90
N ASP A 456 -7.37 9.63 -55.22
CA ASP A 456 -8.31 9.83 -54.11
C ASP A 456 -9.53 10.73 -54.41
N VAL A 457 -10.11 10.59 -55.60
CA VAL A 457 -11.36 11.24 -56.00
C VAL A 457 -12.40 10.17 -56.34
N GLU A 458 -13.67 10.40 -56.00
CA GLU A 458 -14.75 9.45 -56.27
C GLU A 458 -15.07 9.37 -57.78
N PRO A 459 -15.23 8.17 -58.37
CA PRO A 459 -15.74 8.06 -59.73
C PRO A 459 -17.11 8.73 -59.86
N GLY A 460 -17.25 9.59 -60.87
CA GLY A 460 -18.44 10.43 -61.08
C GLY A 460 -18.34 11.83 -60.46
N GLU A 461 -17.32 12.13 -59.67
CA GLU A 461 -17.09 13.47 -59.13
C GLU A 461 -16.87 14.48 -60.27
N PRO A 462 -17.50 15.67 -60.23
CA PRO A 462 -17.32 16.70 -61.23
C PRO A 462 -15.89 17.24 -61.24
N VAL A 463 -15.31 17.32 -62.44
CA VAL A 463 -14.09 18.08 -62.73
C VAL A 463 -14.51 19.35 -63.47
N VAL A 464 -14.16 20.51 -62.89
CA VAL A 464 -14.42 21.83 -63.47
C VAL A 464 -13.14 22.31 -64.14
N LEU A 465 -13.21 22.52 -65.46
CA LEU A 465 -12.13 23.01 -66.30
C LEU A 465 -12.37 24.47 -66.65
N THR A 466 -11.50 25.36 -66.20
CA THR A 466 -11.50 26.78 -66.58
C THR A 466 -10.46 26.99 -67.68
N ILE A 467 -10.94 27.32 -68.86
CA ILE A 467 -10.12 27.49 -70.07
C ILE A 467 -10.03 28.98 -70.38
N THR A 468 -8.82 29.50 -70.49
CA THR A 468 -8.55 30.90 -70.85
C THR A 468 -7.76 30.96 -72.15
N GLY A 469 -8.17 31.84 -73.05
CA GLY A 469 -7.53 32.03 -74.36
C GLY A 469 -8.09 33.26 -75.05
N GLN A 470 -8.17 33.24 -76.38
CA GLN A 470 -8.70 34.35 -77.18
C GLN A 470 -9.82 33.88 -78.10
N ASP A 471 -10.75 34.77 -78.44
CA ASP A 471 -11.70 34.54 -79.53
C ASP A 471 -11.05 34.80 -80.90
N LYS A 472 -11.80 34.51 -81.96
CA LYS A 472 -11.40 34.77 -83.36
C LYS A 472 -11.09 36.24 -83.70
N ASN A 473 -11.41 37.19 -82.81
CA ASN A 473 -11.12 38.61 -82.97
C ASN A 473 -9.92 39.06 -82.11
N GLY A 474 -9.27 38.14 -81.39
CA GLY A 474 -8.17 38.42 -80.47
C GLY A 474 -8.61 39.00 -79.11
N ALA A 475 -9.91 38.95 -78.79
CA ALA A 475 -10.40 39.35 -77.48
C ALA A 475 -10.24 38.18 -76.49
N PRO A 476 -9.85 38.42 -75.21
CA PRO A 476 -9.72 37.36 -74.23
C PRO A 476 -11.08 36.68 -73.97
N VAL A 477 -11.07 35.36 -73.91
CA VAL A 477 -12.22 34.50 -73.60
C VAL A 477 -11.87 33.59 -72.43
N GLU A 478 -12.82 33.41 -71.55
CA GLU A 478 -12.80 32.41 -70.48
C GLU A 478 -14.06 31.55 -70.62
N ALA A 479 -13.92 30.23 -70.52
CA ALA A 479 -15.02 29.29 -70.55
C ALA A 479 -14.85 28.22 -69.49
N THR A 480 -15.97 27.70 -68.98
CA THR A 480 -16.00 26.59 -68.04
C THR A 480 -16.57 25.36 -68.72
N VAL A 481 -15.85 24.24 -68.63
CA VAL A 481 -16.29 22.92 -69.09
C VAL A 481 -16.34 21.99 -67.89
N GLU A 482 -17.45 21.27 -67.74
CA GLU A 482 -17.59 20.23 -66.72
C GLU A 482 -17.44 18.86 -67.34
N THR A 483 -16.67 18.00 -66.69
CA THR A 483 -16.58 16.56 -66.99
C THR A 483 -16.63 15.78 -65.68
N THR A 484 -16.49 14.46 -65.71
CA THR A 484 -16.56 13.62 -64.52
C THR A 484 -15.40 12.64 -64.47
N VAL A 485 -14.95 12.32 -63.27
CA VAL A 485 -13.90 11.30 -63.06
C VAL A 485 -14.42 9.91 -63.43
N ASN A 486 -13.68 9.19 -64.28
CA ASN A 486 -13.97 7.81 -64.65
C ASN A 486 -13.62 6.83 -63.51
N THR A 487 -14.05 5.57 -63.64
CA THR A 487 -13.76 4.53 -62.64
C THR A 487 -12.27 4.24 -62.44
N ASP A 488 -11.42 4.59 -63.41
CA ASP A 488 -9.97 4.44 -63.35
C ASP A 488 -9.24 5.74 -62.92
N GLY A 489 -9.98 6.79 -62.54
CA GLY A 489 -9.43 8.09 -62.16
C GLY A 489 -9.14 9.02 -63.35
N SER A 490 -9.30 8.57 -64.59
CA SER A 490 -9.09 9.43 -65.76
C SER A 490 -10.27 10.38 -66.00
N TYR A 491 -10.05 11.48 -66.71
CA TYR A 491 -11.12 12.29 -67.27
C TYR A 491 -10.67 12.90 -68.61
N THR A 492 -11.63 13.27 -69.44
CA THR A 492 -11.38 13.87 -70.75
C THR A 492 -12.37 14.99 -71.04
N ALA A 493 -11.93 16.00 -71.79
CA ALA A 493 -12.78 17.07 -72.32
C ALA A 493 -12.22 17.58 -73.66
N GLN A 494 -12.85 18.63 -74.20
CA GLN A 494 -12.44 19.29 -75.44
C GLN A 494 -12.51 20.80 -75.26
N VAL A 495 -11.52 21.51 -75.80
CA VAL A 495 -11.53 22.98 -75.86
C VAL A 495 -12.72 23.44 -76.71
N PRO A 496 -13.60 24.32 -76.19
CA PRO A 496 -14.74 24.82 -76.93
C PRO A 496 -14.37 25.50 -78.26
N THR A 497 -15.31 25.49 -79.20
CA THR A 497 -15.08 26.04 -80.56
C THR A 497 -15.00 27.56 -80.60
N GLU A 498 -15.39 28.28 -79.54
CA GLU A 498 -15.28 29.74 -79.48
C GLU A 498 -13.85 30.26 -79.30
N PHE A 499 -12.95 29.44 -78.75
CA PHE A 499 -11.53 29.76 -78.68
C PHE A 499 -10.96 29.77 -80.10
N ALA A 500 -10.06 30.70 -80.40
CA ALA A 500 -9.28 30.71 -81.63
C ALA A 500 -7.98 29.92 -81.46
N ASP A 501 -7.35 29.60 -82.58
CA ASP A 501 -6.02 28.99 -82.61
C ASP A 501 -4.99 29.97 -81.99
N GLY A 502 -4.09 29.46 -81.15
CA GLY A 502 -3.13 30.24 -80.38
C GLY A 502 -2.96 29.78 -78.92
N GLU A 503 -2.44 30.68 -78.07
CA GLU A 503 -2.13 30.34 -76.68
C GLU A 503 -3.39 30.07 -75.84
N LEU A 504 -3.29 29.09 -74.95
CA LEU A 504 -4.40 28.63 -74.11
C LEU A 504 -3.88 28.13 -72.75
N THR A 505 -4.62 28.43 -71.68
CA THR A 505 -4.39 27.89 -70.33
C THR A 505 -5.62 27.08 -69.91
N VAL A 506 -5.41 25.89 -69.37
CA VAL A 506 -6.47 25.04 -68.79
C VAL A 506 -6.17 24.82 -67.32
N VAL A 507 -7.10 25.22 -66.46
CA VAL A 507 -7.06 24.93 -65.02
C VAL A 507 -8.12 23.88 -64.71
N ALA A 508 -7.71 22.72 -64.23
CA ALA A 508 -8.62 21.67 -63.77
C ALA A 508 -8.78 21.73 -62.25
N THR A 509 -10.01 21.61 -61.76
CA THR A 509 -10.31 21.57 -60.33
C THR A 509 -11.36 20.49 -60.02
N THR A 510 -11.23 19.83 -58.87
CA THR A 510 -12.21 18.86 -58.36
C THR A 510 -12.10 18.76 -56.83
N GLU A 511 -12.96 17.98 -56.20
CA GLU A 511 -12.96 17.73 -54.75
C GLU A 511 -12.50 16.29 -54.49
N ASP A 512 -11.58 16.11 -53.54
CA ASP A 512 -11.15 14.77 -53.12
C ASP A 512 -12.13 14.14 -52.12
N ARG A 513 -11.91 12.88 -51.73
CA ARG A 513 -12.79 12.18 -50.78
C ARG A 513 -12.80 12.78 -49.37
N ASN A 514 -11.86 13.67 -49.04
CA ASN A 514 -11.82 14.40 -47.78
C ASN A 514 -12.59 15.73 -47.84
N GLY A 515 -13.08 16.12 -49.01
CA GLY A 515 -13.72 17.40 -49.25
C GLY A 515 -12.74 18.54 -49.55
N THR A 516 -11.47 18.22 -49.84
CA THR A 516 -10.44 19.20 -50.19
C THR A 516 -10.50 19.50 -51.68
N VAL A 517 -10.54 20.79 -52.04
CA VAL A 517 -10.43 21.21 -53.44
C VAL A 517 -8.98 21.08 -53.90
N ILE A 518 -8.77 20.35 -54.99
CA ILE A 518 -7.47 20.10 -55.63
C ILE A 518 -7.47 20.71 -57.03
N SER A 519 -6.30 21.13 -57.52
CA SER A 519 -6.17 21.81 -58.81
C SER A 519 -4.86 21.50 -59.53
N ASP A 520 -4.90 21.49 -60.86
CA ASP A 520 -3.71 21.47 -61.72
C ASP A 520 -3.91 22.38 -62.93
N THR A 521 -2.81 22.81 -63.54
CA THR A 521 -2.81 23.76 -64.67
C THR A 521 -1.87 23.28 -65.76
N ASP A 522 -2.36 23.33 -67.00
CA ASP A 522 -1.54 23.15 -68.20
C ASP A 522 -1.66 24.34 -69.15
N ASP A 523 -0.55 24.67 -69.80
CA ASP A 523 -0.40 25.84 -70.66
C ASP A 523 0.08 25.40 -72.05
N LEU A 524 -0.75 25.69 -73.05
CA LEU A 524 -0.40 25.51 -74.46
C LEU A 524 0.11 26.85 -75.01
N LEU A 525 1.43 27.02 -74.98
CA LEU A 525 2.10 28.27 -75.36
C LEU A 525 2.66 28.24 -76.78
N LYS A 526 2.86 29.43 -77.36
CA LYS A 526 3.65 29.58 -78.58
C LYS A 526 5.13 29.65 -78.22
N THR A 527 5.95 28.90 -78.92
CA THR A 527 7.41 28.90 -78.75
C THR A 527 8.11 28.82 -80.11
N ASP A 528 9.26 29.48 -80.22
CA ASP A 528 10.13 29.37 -81.38
C ASP A 528 10.94 28.06 -81.31
N THR A 529 10.44 27.03 -81.99
CA THR A 529 11.02 25.67 -81.98
C THR A 529 12.11 25.48 -83.04
N ASP A 530 12.16 26.31 -84.08
CA ASP A 530 13.14 26.22 -85.17
C ASP A 530 14.25 27.29 -85.11
N GLN A 531 14.12 28.27 -84.22
CA GLN A 531 15.04 29.40 -84.05
C GLN A 531 15.25 30.19 -85.36
N ASP A 532 14.28 30.12 -86.28
CA ASP A 532 14.31 30.85 -87.54
C ASP A 532 13.53 32.16 -87.38
N PRO A 533 14.20 33.33 -87.33
CA PRO A 533 13.51 34.61 -87.20
C PRO A 533 12.62 34.95 -88.42
N ALA A 534 12.65 34.14 -89.49
CA ALA A 534 11.76 34.27 -90.64
C ALA A 534 10.43 33.51 -90.49
N THR A 535 10.28 32.60 -89.52
CA THR A 535 9.03 31.89 -89.22
C THR A 535 8.36 32.48 -87.98
N PRO A 536 7.01 32.54 -87.92
CA PRO A 536 6.30 32.88 -86.69
C PRO A 536 6.56 31.85 -85.58
N GLU A 537 6.35 32.24 -84.33
CA GLU A 537 6.37 31.30 -83.19
C GLU A 537 5.36 30.16 -83.42
N GLN A 538 5.76 28.93 -83.09
CA GLN A 538 5.01 27.71 -83.37
C GLN A 538 4.38 27.13 -82.11
N GLY A 539 3.36 26.28 -82.25
CA GLY A 539 2.60 25.74 -81.12
C GLY A 539 1.36 26.56 -80.77
N GLY A 540 0.77 26.29 -79.61
CA GLY A 540 -0.60 26.70 -79.29
C GLY A 540 -1.65 25.74 -79.83
N LEU A 541 -2.92 26.07 -79.60
CA LEU A 541 -4.08 25.40 -80.20
C LEU A 541 -4.03 25.63 -81.72
N ASP A 542 -4.16 24.57 -82.51
CA ASP A 542 -4.15 24.58 -83.97
C ASP A 542 -5.13 23.52 -84.48
N ARG A 543 -6.39 23.93 -84.70
CA ARG A 543 -7.44 23.04 -85.20
C ARG A 543 -7.71 23.21 -86.70
N THR A 544 -7.12 24.23 -87.32
CA THR A 544 -7.41 24.62 -88.69
C THR A 544 -6.15 24.54 -89.55
N PRO A 545 -5.98 23.52 -90.41
CA PRO A 545 -4.79 23.46 -91.24
C PRO A 545 -4.62 24.69 -92.14
N GLY A 546 -3.45 25.33 -92.03
CA GLY A 546 -3.05 26.43 -92.90
C GLY A 546 -3.07 26.08 -94.39
N THR A 547 -3.62 26.96 -95.23
CA THR A 547 -3.54 26.82 -96.70
C THR A 547 -3.12 28.12 -97.36
N ILE A 548 -2.46 28.01 -98.52
CA ILE A 548 -2.13 29.14 -99.39
C ILE A 548 -2.46 28.79 -100.84
N THR A 549 -3.06 29.74 -101.54
CA THR A 549 -3.35 29.65 -102.98
C THR A 549 -2.56 30.72 -103.73
N VAL A 550 -2.18 30.41 -104.97
CA VAL A 550 -1.48 31.33 -105.87
C VAL A 550 -2.10 31.22 -107.25
N ASP A 551 -2.44 32.35 -107.85
CA ASP A 551 -2.93 32.48 -109.22
C ASP A 551 -2.12 33.54 -109.98
N VAL A 552 -1.92 33.33 -111.27
CA VAL A 552 -1.20 34.29 -112.13
C VAL A 552 -2.00 34.55 -113.39
N ASP A 553 -2.31 35.83 -113.63
CA ASP A 553 -3.06 36.22 -114.82
C ASP A 553 -2.17 36.38 -116.05
N THR A 554 -2.80 36.51 -117.22
CA THR A 554 -2.11 36.71 -118.51
C THR A 554 -1.33 38.03 -118.62
N LYS A 555 -1.47 38.94 -117.66
CA LYS A 555 -0.73 40.21 -117.57
C LYS A 555 0.40 40.13 -116.53
N GLY A 556 0.60 38.99 -115.87
CA GLY A 556 1.63 38.77 -114.86
C GLY A 556 1.25 39.25 -113.45
N GLN A 557 -0.04 39.50 -113.18
CA GLN A 557 -0.52 39.79 -111.83
C GLN A 557 -0.64 38.47 -111.04
N ILE A 558 0.00 38.40 -109.86
CA ILE A 558 0.01 37.20 -108.99
C ILE A 558 -0.91 37.39 -107.80
N THR A 559 -2.06 36.74 -107.72
CA THR A 559 -2.97 36.83 -106.57
C THR A 559 -2.94 35.56 -105.72
N GLY A 560 -3.51 35.62 -104.52
CA GLY A 560 -3.58 34.48 -103.62
C GLY A 560 -4.48 34.73 -102.42
N GLN A 561 -4.84 33.66 -101.73
CA GLN A 561 -5.57 33.67 -100.47
C GLN A 561 -4.88 32.72 -99.48
N THR A 562 -4.97 33.05 -98.20
CA THR A 562 -4.55 32.18 -97.10
C THR A 562 -5.73 31.79 -96.24
N THR A 563 -5.67 30.61 -95.65
CA THR A 563 -6.54 30.16 -94.55
C THR A 563 -5.64 29.79 -93.40
N ASP A 564 -6.04 30.12 -92.18
CA ASP A 564 -5.28 29.90 -90.96
C ASP A 564 -3.81 30.35 -91.06
N VAL A 565 -3.65 31.65 -91.34
CA VAL A 565 -2.35 32.33 -91.36
C VAL A 565 -2.55 33.68 -90.69
N GLU A 566 -1.75 33.96 -89.67
CA GLU A 566 -1.85 35.20 -88.91
C GLU A 566 -1.72 36.44 -89.82
N PRO A 567 -2.58 37.46 -89.67
CA PRO A 567 -2.46 38.70 -90.42
C PRO A 567 -1.05 39.32 -90.29
N ASN A 568 -0.55 39.85 -91.41
CA ASN A 568 0.81 40.41 -91.54
C ASN A 568 1.97 39.40 -91.57
N SER A 569 1.69 38.09 -91.55
CA SER A 569 2.68 37.07 -91.89
C SER A 569 3.31 37.33 -93.27
N THR A 570 4.60 37.01 -93.40
CA THR A 570 5.32 37.18 -94.66
C THR A 570 4.96 36.06 -95.63
N VAL A 571 4.55 36.42 -96.85
CA VAL A 571 4.42 35.45 -97.95
C VAL A 571 5.67 35.55 -98.83
N THR A 572 6.35 34.42 -99.02
CA THR A 572 7.48 34.28 -99.94
C THR A 572 7.01 33.61 -101.22
N LEU A 573 7.22 34.29 -102.35
CA LEU A 573 6.90 33.77 -103.69
C LEU A 573 8.19 33.53 -104.47
N THR A 574 8.33 32.34 -105.05
CA THR A 574 9.38 32.02 -106.02
C THR A 574 8.79 31.96 -107.42
N ILE A 575 9.20 32.89 -108.28
CA ILE A 575 8.73 33.04 -109.64
C ILE A 575 9.80 32.48 -110.58
N THR A 576 9.44 31.48 -111.37
CA THR A 576 10.32 30.92 -112.41
C THR A 576 9.76 31.21 -113.80
N GLY A 577 10.65 31.52 -114.75
CA GLY A 577 10.28 31.88 -116.11
C GLY A 577 11.45 31.72 -117.07
N GLN A 578 11.35 32.32 -118.26
CA GLN A 578 12.44 32.37 -119.24
C GLN A 578 12.73 33.82 -119.63
N ASP A 579 14.00 34.14 -119.87
CA ASP A 579 14.41 35.41 -120.44
C ASP A 579 14.04 35.52 -121.94
N LYS A 580 14.31 36.67 -122.55
CA LYS A 580 14.07 36.92 -123.98
C LYS A 580 14.82 35.97 -124.93
N ASN A 581 15.82 35.22 -124.44
CA ASN A 581 16.62 34.26 -125.19
C ASN A 581 16.22 32.81 -124.88
N GLY A 582 15.24 32.57 -124.01
CA GLY A 582 14.79 31.24 -123.58
C GLY A 582 15.59 30.64 -122.43
N ALA A 583 16.53 31.38 -121.81
CA ALA A 583 17.26 30.90 -120.64
C ALA A 583 16.36 30.98 -119.38
N PRO A 584 16.40 29.99 -118.47
CA PRO A 584 15.59 30.04 -117.26
C PRO A 584 15.99 31.22 -116.36
N VAL A 585 14.99 31.85 -115.75
CA VAL A 585 15.15 32.94 -114.77
C VAL A 585 14.32 32.61 -113.54
N GLU A 586 14.87 32.91 -112.37
CA GLU A 586 14.21 32.78 -111.08
C GLU A 586 14.26 34.12 -110.33
N ALA A 587 13.17 34.48 -109.66
CA ALA A 587 13.09 35.64 -108.79
C ALA A 587 12.31 35.30 -107.52
N THR A 588 12.83 35.69 -106.37
CA THR A 588 12.14 35.54 -105.07
C THR A 588 11.63 36.90 -104.61
N VAL A 589 10.37 36.93 -104.17
CA VAL A 589 9.74 38.14 -103.62
C VAL A 589 9.18 37.80 -102.25
N ASN A 590 9.67 38.51 -101.23
CA ASN A 590 9.11 38.49 -99.88
C ASN A 590 8.19 39.71 -99.72
N HIS A 591 6.97 39.52 -99.26
CA HIS A 591 6.03 40.61 -99.08
C HIS A 591 5.44 40.62 -97.67
N SER A 592 5.67 41.73 -96.95
CA SER A 592 5.02 42.08 -95.69
C SER A 592 4.47 43.51 -95.82
N GLN A 593 3.16 43.66 -95.69
CA GLN A 593 2.34 44.91 -95.73
C GLN A 593 1.76 45.42 -97.07
N TYR A 594 0.42 45.42 -97.10
CA TYR A 594 -0.53 46.26 -97.85
C TYR A 594 -0.14 46.73 -99.27
N ARG A 595 -0.56 45.96 -100.28
CA ARG A 595 -1.52 46.37 -101.35
C ARG A 595 -1.86 45.18 -102.26
N TRP A 596 -2.76 44.32 -101.77
CA TRP A 596 -3.66 43.56 -102.64
C TRP A 596 -5.06 44.11 -102.38
N GLN A 597 -5.85 44.39 -103.43
CA GLN A 597 -7.29 44.58 -103.27
C GLN A 597 -7.88 43.22 -102.86
N LEU A 598 -7.91 42.97 -101.55
CA LEU A 598 -8.49 41.79 -100.93
C LEU A 598 -10.00 41.99 -100.80
N TYR A 599 -10.78 41.22 -101.56
CA TYR A 599 -12.09 40.84 -101.08
C TYR A 599 -11.86 39.70 -100.08
N SER A 600 -11.83 40.03 -98.79
CA SER A 600 -12.11 39.05 -97.75
C SER A 600 -13.58 38.67 -97.89
N THR A 601 -13.88 37.56 -98.55
CA THR A 601 -15.15 36.86 -98.31
C THR A 601 -14.90 35.91 -97.15
N SER A 602 -15.08 36.50 -95.97
CA SER A 602 -15.28 35.78 -94.73
C SER A 602 -16.53 34.90 -94.84
N THR A 603 -16.40 33.67 -95.30
CA THR A 603 -17.28 32.58 -94.86
C THR A 603 -16.49 31.81 -93.82
N TYR A 604 -16.55 32.30 -92.58
CA TYR A 604 -15.94 31.74 -91.36
C TYR A 604 -17.01 31.10 -90.51
#